data_AF-A0A9W7BC94-F1
#
_entry.id   AF-A0A9W7BC94-F1
#
_cell.length_a   1.000
_cell.length_b   1.000
_cell.length_c   1.000
_cell.angle_alpha   90.00
_cell.angle_beta   90.00
_cell.angle_gamma   90.00
#
_symmetry.space_group_name_H-M   'P 1'
#
loop_
_entity.id
_entity.type
_entity.pdbx_description
1 polymer ?
#
loop_
_entity_poly.entity_id
_entity_poly.type
_entity_poly.pdbx_seq_one_letter_code
_entity_poly.pdbx_strand_id
1 'polypeptide(L)'
;MRTRRGCIKPSIARSATTALKAKKTTNTATTKKKQSSLVIKTLSESTSSETVLLDLGPLVSGVVVKRPSATIRSPYVADVRLPDGSIALAHAPALDVGGLCAPGCKVLLKERPPGGKTSHSIELVYCTGPESGASGQAIVGAHPRLGEQLSKIVLERGLVEGLSGDIQGQKTLGDSRVDFVIDEVNVVEVKNVVCADYHASTAPAKRNENHCVVTSSAPISDYARAGIFPWGKVGQEFEGKKVVSERAIKHIRNLSSLLQSTKNGIETATVLFCLNRGDCKTMRACHEQDPVFASELEKARKEGVEVKCFQVEWTPEGVCRYVGAVEVDRFEI
;
A
#
# COMPACT_ATOMS: atom_id res chain seq x y z
N MET A 1 -12.11 70.90 -11.88
CA MET A 1 -12.42 70.71 -13.32
C MET A 1 -12.63 69.21 -13.55
N ARG A 2 -13.87 68.70 -13.65
CA ARG A 2 -14.68 68.52 -14.90
C ARG A 2 -13.89 67.72 -15.96
N THR A 3 -14.29 66.57 -16.51
CA THR A 3 -15.60 65.87 -16.68
C THR A 3 -15.30 64.41 -17.14
N ARG A 4 -15.89 63.35 -16.56
CA ARG A 4 -17.14 62.62 -16.95
C ARG A 4 -17.28 62.21 -18.43
N ARG A 5 -17.45 60.89 -18.65
CA ARG A 5 -18.52 60.15 -19.39
C ARG A 5 -18.22 58.65 -19.16
N GLY A 6 -19.07 57.75 -18.67
CA GLY A 6 -20.52 57.74 -18.50
C GLY A 6 -21.13 56.76 -19.51
N CYS A 7 -21.50 55.55 -19.08
CA CYS A 7 -22.59 54.81 -19.71
C CYS A 7 -23.30 53.92 -18.68
N ILE A 8 -24.63 53.94 -18.76
CA ILE A 8 -25.62 53.57 -17.75
C ILE A 8 -26.33 52.29 -18.20
N LYS A 9 -26.75 51.50 -17.21
CA LYS A 9 -27.53 50.25 -17.28
C LYS A 9 -28.90 50.43 -18.00
N PRO A 10 -29.66 49.33 -18.19
CA PRO A 10 -30.84 49.25 -17.33
C PRO A 10 -31.11 47.86 -16.74
N SER A 11 -31.60 47.90 -15.49
CA SER A 11 -32.35 46.86 -14.80
C SER A 11 -33.78 46.79 -15.32
N ILE A 12 -34.37 45.59 -15.37
CA ILE A 12 -35.83 45.43 -15.38
C ILE A 12 -36.22 44.39 -14.32
N ALA A 13 -37.26 44.75 -13.58
CA ALA A 13 -37.81 44.10 -12.42
C ALA A 13 -38.88 43.05 -12.75
N ARG A 14 -39.13 42.22 -11.72
CA ARG A 14 -40.23 41.28 -11.44
C ARG A 14 -41.55 41.44 -12.22
N SER A 15 -42.17 40.31 -12.54
CA SER A 15 -43.62 40.14 -12.43
C SER A 15 -43.96 38.76 -11.87
N ALA A 16 -44.86 38.75 -10.89
CA ALA A 16 -45.50 37.58 -10.30
C ALA A 16 -46.80 37.29 -11.07
N THR A 17 -47.15 36.02 -11.26
CA THR A 17 -48.57 35.67 -11.53
C THR A 17 -48.95 34.37 -10.84
N THR A 18 -50.16 34.40 -10.32
CA THR A 18 -50.80 33.53 -9.34
C THR A 18 -51.40 32.25 -9.95
N ALA A 19 -51.39 31.20 -9.13
CA ALA A 19 -52.16 29.96 -9.07
C ALA A 19 -53.28 29.64 -10.08
N LEU A 20 -53.38 28.34 -10.42
CA LEU A 20 -54.66 27.63 -10.57
C LEU A 20 -54.54 26.17 -10.10
N LYS A 21 -55.43 25.79 -9.19
CA LYS A 21 -55.72 24.44 -8.68
C LYS A 21 -56.41 23.60 -9.76
N ALA A 22 -56.12 22.29 -9.79
CA ALA A 22 -57.11 21.28 -10.15
C ALA A 22 -56.96 20.03 -9.25
N LYS A 23 -58.11 19.51 -8.82
CA LYS A 23 -58.33 18.53 -7.77
C LYS A 23 -58.66 17.16 -8.40
N LYS A 24 -58.17 16.10 -7.74
CA LYS A 24 -58.79 14.79 -7.47
C LYS A 24 -59.41 13.96 -8.60
N THR A 25 -58.96 12.70 -8.65
CA THR A 25 -59.79 11.46 -8.51
C THR A 25 -58.85 10.31 -8.16
N THR A 26 -58.67 9.96 -6.88
CA THR A 26 -59.26 8.78 -6.21
C THR A 26 -59.58 7.58 -7.11
N ASN A 27 -58.87 6.47 -6.91
CA ASN A 27 -59.50 5.16 -6.88
C ASN A 27 -58.86 4.29 -5.78
N THR A 28 -59.72 3.87 -4.86
CA THR A 28 -59.45 3.01 -3.72
C THR A 28 -59.81 1.59 -4.14
N ALA A 29 -58.91 0.62 -3.93
CA ALA A 29 -59.30 -0.78 -3.84
C ALA A 29 -58.41 -1.51 -2.84
N THR A 30 -59.06 -2.01 -1.81
CA THR A 30 -58.55 -2.69 -0.62
C THR A 30 -58.24 -4.17 -0.86
N THR A 31 -57.32 -4.65 0.00
CA THR A 31 -57.21 -6.00 0.61
C THR A 31 -56.77 -7.21 -0.22
N LYS A 32 -55.60 -7.77 0.13
CA LYS A 32 -55.49 -8.99 0.99
C LYS A 32 -54.01 -9.36 1.27
N LYS A 33 -53.72 -9.60 2.55
CA LYS A 33 -52.51 -10.30 3.04
C LYS A 33 -52.38 -11.67 2.38
N LYS A 34 -51.18 -11.99 1.89
CA LYS A 34 -50.66 -13.37 1.83
C LYS A 34 -49.21 -13.36 2.27
N GLN A 35 -48.95 -13.98 3.42
CA GLN A 35 -47.66 -14.51 3.78
C GLN A 35 -47.28 -15.57 2.76
N SER A 36 -46.09 -15.44 2.17
CA SER A 36 -45.41 -16.56 1.51
C SER A 36 -43.91 -16.43 1.76
N SER A 37 -43.45 -17.21 2.72
CA SER A 37 -42.12 -17.82 2.89
C SER A 37 -40.94 -17.16 2.17
N LEU A 38 -40.01 -16.63 2.99
CA LEU A 38 -38.62 -16.38 2.59
C LEU A 38 -38.03 -17.67 2.01
N VAL A 39 -37.75 -17.65 0.71
CA VAL A 39 -36.77 -18.54 0.11
C VAL A 39 -35.42 -17.85 0.28
N ILE A 40 -34.61 -18.35 1.20
CA ILE A 40 -33.19 -17.99 1.31
C ILE A 40 -32.57 -18.41 -0.03
N LYS A 41 -32.38 -17.44 -0.93
CA LYS A 41 -31.49 -17.61 -2.07
C LYS A 41 -30.09 -17.67 -1.50
N THR A 42 -29.57 -18.88 -1.38
CA THR A 42 -28.16 -19.18 -1.23
C THR A 42 -27.40 -18.25 -2.17
N LEU A 43 -26.56 -17.40 -1.60
CA LEU A 43 -25.60 -16.59 -2.35
C LEU A 43 -24.70 -17.57 -3.08
N SER A 44 -25.04 -17.81 -4.34
CA SER A 44 -24.20 -18.48 -5.30
C SER A 44 -22.89 -17.72 -5.40
N GLU A 45 -21.78 -18.44 -5.27
CA GLU A 45 -20.41 -17.99 -5.49
C GLU A 45 -20.35 -16.98 -6.63
N SER A 46 -20.12 -15.71 -6.27
CA SER A 46 -19.75 -14.70 -7.24
C SER A 46 -18.34 -15.02 -7.70
N THR A 47 -18.21 -15.42 -8.96
CA THR A 47 -16.94 -15.38 -9.68
C THR A 47 -16.35 -13.99 -9.50
N SER A 48 -15.31 -13.86 -8.68
CA SER A 48 -14.67 -12.57 -8.42
C SER A 48 -14.06 -12.08 -9.73
N SER A 49 -14.60 -11.00 -10.30
CA SER A 49 -13.85 -10.27 -11.31
C SER A 49 -12.66 -9.66 -10.58
N GLU A 50 -11.46 -10.18 -10.80
CA GLU A 50 -10.25 -9.65 -10.17
C GLU A 50 -10.08 -8.17 -10.49
N THR A 51 -10.07 -7.32 -9.45
CA THR A 51 -9.94 -5.87 -9.62
C THR A 51 -8.50 -5.51 -9.98
N VAL A 52 -8.23 -5.29 -11.26
CA VAL A 52 -6.92 -4.82 -11.75
C VAL A 52 -6.67 -3.39 -11.27
N LEU A 53 -5.58 -3.17 -10.54
CA LEU A 53 -5.17 -1.86 -10.03
C LEU A 53 -4.25 -1.12 -11.00
N LEU A 54 -3.18 -1.78 -11.43
CA LEU A 54 -2.08 -1.17 -12.19
C LEU A 54 -1.55 -2.17 -13.22
N ASP A 55 -1.17 -1.67 -14.38
CA ASP A 55 -0.41 -2.40 -15.39
C ASP A 55 0.90 -1.66 -15.62
N LEU A 56 2.03 -2.34 -15.41
CA LEU A 56 3.36 -1.74 -15.62
C LEU A 56 3.75 -1.65 -17.10
N GLY A 57 2.98 -2.27 -17.98
CA GLY A 57 3.29 -2.46 -19.39
C GLY A 57 4.37 -3.53 -19.58
N PRO A 58 5.03 -3.57 -20.76
CA PRO A 58 6.01 -4.58 -21.07
C PRO A 58 7.16 -4.64 -20.05
N LEU A 59 7.40 -5.84 -19.53
CA LEU A 59 8.52 -6.15 -18.65
C LEU A 59 9.47 -7.14 -19.31
N VAL A 60 10.77 -6.97 -19.06
CA VAL A 60 11.81 -7.90 -19.48
C VAL A 60 12.17 -8.76 -18.27
N SER A 61 12.25 -10.08 -18.42
CA SER A 61 12.75 -10.93 -17.34
C SER A 61 14.28 -10.98 -17.35
N GLY A 62 14.90 -11.02 -16.17
CA GLY A 62 16.35 -11.17 -16.05
C GLY A 62 16.75 -11.88 -14.76
N VAL A 63 18.05 -12.15 -14.63
CA VAL A 63 18.64 -12.76 -13.43
C VAL A 63 19.72 -11.83 -12.89
N VAL A 64 19.64 -11.48 -11.62
CA VAL A 64 20.67 -10.66 -10.96
C VAL A 64 21.99 -11.43 -10.97
N VAL A 65 23.04 -10.84 -11.54
CA VAL A 65 24.39 -11.41 -11.56
C VAL A 65 25.20 -10.89 -10.40
N LYS A 66 25.12 -9.57 -10.15
CA LYS A 66 25.89 -8.93 -9.09
C LYS A 66 25.17 -7.71 -8.53
N ARG A 67 25.29 -7.54 -7.22
CA ARG A 67 24.80 -6.37 -6.52
C ARG A 67 25.65 -6.06 -5.27
N PRO A 68 26.12 -4.82 -5.07
CA PRO A 68 26.18 -3.73 -6.06
C PRO A 68 26.81 -4.16 -7.39
N SER A 69 26.47 -3.48 -8.49
CA SER A 69 27.08 -3.73 -9.81
C SER A 69 28.60 -3.72 -9.74
N ALA A 70 29.24 -4.54 -10.58
CA ALA A 70 30.69 -4.60 -10.72
C ALA A 70 31.29 -3.26 -11.13
N THR A 71 30.57 -2.49 -11.95
CA THR A 71 31.03 -1.22 -12.51
C THR A 71 30.53 -0.03 -11.67
N ILE A 72 29.28 -0.05 -11.20
CA ILE A 72 28.71 0.99 -10.33
C ILE A 72 28.43 0.40 -8.95
N ARG A 73 29.35 0.63 -8.01
CA ARG A 73 29.31 0.07 -6.64
C ARG A 73 28.30 0.75 -5.69
N SER A 74 27.20 1.24 -6.24
CA SER A 74 26.07 1.77 -5.46
C SER A 74 25.12 0.64 -5.08
N PRO A 75 24.56 0.60 -3.86
CA PRO A 75 23.54 -0.40 -3.48
C PRO A 75 22.28 -0.33 -4.35
N TYR A 76 22.09 0.78 -5.08
CA TYR A 76 20.96 1.04 -5.96
C TYR A 76 21.19 0.66 -7.42
N VAL A 77 22.30 -0.03 -7.74
CA VAL A 77 22.60 -0.50 -9.10
C VAL A 77 23.03 -1.96 -9.05
N ALA A 78 22.49 -2.76 -9.96
CA ALA A 78 22.78 -4.18 -10.10
C ALA A 78 23.16 -4.51 -11.56
N ASP A 79 24.00 -5.53 -11.72
CA ASP A 79 24.22 -6.18 -13.02
C ASP A 79 23.17 -7.27 -13.18
N VAL A 80 22.40 -7.22 -14.27
CA VAL A 80 21.31 -8.17 -14.54
C VAL A 80 21.51 -8.78 -15.91
N ARG A 81 21.52 -10.12 -15.98
CA ARG A 81 21.59 -10.86 -17.24
C ARG A 81 20.20 -10.89 -17.88
N LEU A 82 20.11 -10.40 -19.10
CA LEU A 82 18.90 -10.42 -19.92
C LEU A 82 18.76 -11.74 -20.70
N PRO A 83 17.60 -12.04 -21.32
CA PRO A 83 17.37 -13.30 -22.02
C PRO A 83 18.29 -13.54 -23.21
N ASP A 84 18.78 -12.48 -23.85
CA ASP A 84 19.76 -12.53 -24.94
C ASP A 84 21.21 -12.79 -24.46
N GLY A 85 21.41 -12.94 -23.15
CA GLY A 85 22.71 -13.16 -22.51
C GLY A 85 23.49 -11.89 -22.20
N SER A 86 23.04 -10.72 -22.67
CA SER A 86 23.68 -9.44 -22.36
C SER A 86 23.55 -9.06 -20.88
N ILE A 87 24.45 -8.20 -20.39
CA ILE A 87 24.39 -7.66 -19.02
C ILE A 87 23.90 -6.22 -19.07
N ALA A 88 22.72 -5.98 -18.49
CA ALA A 88 22.19 -4.65 -18.28
C ALA A 88 22.61 -4.08 -16.92
N LEU A 89 22.95 -2.79 -16.90
CA LEU A 89 22.95 -2.03 -15.66
C LEU A 89 21.50 -1.67 -15.31
N ALA A 90 21.01 -2.19 -14.20
CA ALA A 90 19.66 -1.98 -13.73
C ALA A 90 19.64 -1.15 -12.44
N HIS A 91 18.69 -0.21 -12.36
CA HIS A 91 18.38 0.46 -11.11
C HIS A 91 17.67 -0.51 -10.17
N ALA A 92 18.12 -0.61 -8.93
CA ALA A 92 17.59 -1.51 -7.90
C ALA A 92 17.18 -0.69 -6.66
N PRO A 93 16.01 -0.03 -6.69
CA PRO A 93 15.68 1.05 -5.76
C PRO A 93 15.39 0.60 -4.31
N ALA A 94 14.86 -0.60 -4.06
CA ALA A 94 14.46 -1.03 -2.70
C ALA A 94 15.51 -1.86 -1.94
N LEU A 95 16.80 -1.47 -1.99
CA LEU A 95 17.88 -2.34 -1.49
C LEU A 95 17.63 -3.78 -2.00
N ASP A 96 18.05 -4.82 -1.29
CA ASP A 96 17.95 -6.21 -1.76
C ASP A 96 16.58 -6.89 -1.56
N VAL A 97 15.54 -6.14 -1.18
CA VAL A 97 14.16 -6.65 -1.01
C VAL A 97 14.12 -7.86 -0.08
N GLY A 98 14.79 -7.80 1.08
CA GLY A 98 14.81 -8.93 2.01
C GLY A 98 15.63 -10.12 1.52
N GLY A 99 16.59 -9.89 0.62
CA GLY A 99 17.36 -10.93 -0.04
C GLY A 99 16.68 -11.54 -1.29
N LEU A 100 15.55 -10.99 -1.74
CA LEU A 100 14.85 -11.40 -2.97
C LEU A 100 15.39 -10.71 -4.25
N CYS A 101 16.33 -9.79 -4.09
CA CYS A 101 17.05 -9.13 -5.18
C CYS A 101 18.58 -9.30 -5.04
N ALA A 102 18.99 -10.53 -4.73
CA ALA A 102 20.38 -10.98 -4.59
C ALA A 102 20.86 -11.72 -5.86
N PRO A 103 22.18 -11.96 -6.03
CA PRO A 103 22.69 -12.77 -7.13
C PRO A 103 21.97 -14.12 -7.26
N GLY A 104 21.57 -14.47 -8.49
CA GLY A 104 20.78 -15.66 -8.81
C GLY A 104 19.26 -15.44 -8.78
N CYS A 105 18.76 -14.38 -8.15
CA CYS A 105 17.33 -14.08 -8.12
C CYS A 105 16.81 -13.65 -9.50
N LYS A 106 15.62 -14.15 -9.85
CA LYS A 106 14.89 -13.75 -11.06
C LYS A 106 14.10 -12.48 -10.81
N VAL A 107 14.18 -11.53 -11.72
CA VAL A 107 13.56 -10.21 -11.61
C VAL A 107 12.80 -9.84 -12.89
N LEU A 108 11.88 -8.89 -12.77
CA LEU A 108 11.18 -8.27 -13.89
C LEU A 108 11.56 -6.79 -13.95
N LEU A 109 12.00 -6.38 -15.13
CA LEU A 109 12.59 -5.08 -15.38
C LEU A 109 11.72 -4.27 -16.33
N LYS A 110 11.63 -2.97 -16.06
CA LYS A 110 11.12 -2.00 -17.03
C LYS A 110 12.28 -1.29 -17.71
N GLU A 111 12.22 -1.19 -19.03
CA GLU A 111 13.17 -0.38 -19.80
C GLU A 111 13.01 1.10 -19.45
N ARG A 112 14.12 1.80 -19.31
CA ARG A 112 14.16 3.22 -18.95
C ARG A 112 14.43 4.06 -20.21
N PRO A 113 13.91 5.29 -20.27
CA PRO A 113 14.31 6.25 -21.29
C PRO A 113 15.84 6.45 -21.33
N PRO A 114 16.42 6.73 -22.51
CA PRO A 114 17.85 6.96 -22.64
C PRO A 114 18.31 8.20 -21.85
N GLY A 115 19.61 8.25 -21.53
CA GLY A 115 20.25 9.39 -20.83
C GLY A 115 20.65 9.12 -19.38
N GLY A 116 20.20 8.00 -18.80
CA GLY A 116 20.64 7.53 -17.48
C GLY A 116 21.82 6.56 -17.52
N LYS A 117 22.45 6.32 -16.37
CA LYS A 117 23.50 5.29 -16.20
C LYS A 117 22.98 3.84 -16.25
N THR A 118 21.67 3.66 -16.04
CA THR A 118 21.03 2.34 -16.07
C THR A 118 19.99 2.33 -17.18
N SER A 119 19.99 1.29 -18.02
CA SER A 119 19.03 1.10 -19.10
C SER A 119 17.71 0.50 -18.61
N HIS A 120 17.74 -0.14 -17.45
CA HIS A 120 16.58 -0.82 -16.87
C HIS A 120 16.35 -0.39 -15.42
N SER A 121 15.13 -0.63 -14.92
CA SER A 121 14.75 -0.54 -13.51
C SER A 121 14.12 -1.86 -13.08
N ILE A 122 14.55 -2.41 -11.95
CA ILE A 122 13.91 -3.58 -11.34
C ILE A 122 12.59 -3.12 -10.72
N GLU A 123 11.48 -3.63 -11.25
CA GLU A 123 10.14 -3.29 -10.76
C GLU A 123 9.60 -4.37 -9.83
N LEU A 124 9.78 -5.64 -10.19
CA LEU A 124 9.28 -6.80 -9.45
C LEU A 124 10.39 -7.86 -9.30
N VAL A 125 10.28 -8.68 -8.26
CA VAL A 125 11.14 -9.85 -8.03
C VAL A 125 10.31 -11.11 -7.87
N TYR A 126 10.83 -12.23 -8.37
CA TYR A 126 10.25 -13.52 -8.07
C TYR A 126 10.68 -13.98 -6.67
N CYS A 127 9.72 -14.43 -5.89
CA CYS A 127 9.91 -15.13 -4.64
C CYS A 127 9.61 -16.61 -4.90
N THR A 128 10.63 -17.46 -4.91
CA THR A 128 10.53 -18.88 -5.31
C THR A 128 11.19 -19.77 -4.28
N GLY A 129 10.91 -21.06 -4.32
CA GLY A 129 11.57 -22.03 -3.44
C GLY A 129 11.16 -21.81 -1.97
N PRO A 130 12.05 -22.07 -1.00
CA PRO A 130 11.72 -21.93 0.42
C PRO A 130 11.26 -20.51 0.80
N GLU A 131 11.74 -19.47 0.10
CA GLU A 131 11.34 -18.09 0.31
C GLU A 131 9.86 -17.84 0.00
N SER A 132 9.22 -18.69 -0.82
CA SER A 132 7.79 -18.57 -1.15
C SER A 132 6.87 -19.28 -0.15
N GLY A 133 7.45 -19.98 0.84
CA GLY A 133 6.69 -20.82 1.76
C GLY A 133 5.86 -21.87 1.03
N ALA A 134 4.65 -22.12 1.51
CA ALA A 134 3.74 -23.11 0.91
C ALA A 134 3.16 -22.70 -0.45
N SER A 135 3.32 -21.43 -0.89
CA SER A 135 2.76 -20.97 -2.17
C SER A 135 3.51 -21.53 -3.39
N GLY A 136 4.77 -21.94 -3.22
CA GLY A 136 5.64 -22.41 -4.30
C GLY A 136 6.23 -21.30 -5.19
N GLN A 137 5.49 -20.20 -5.38
CA GLN A 137 5.97 -18.99 -6.07
C GLN A 137 5.08 -17.77 -5.76
N ALA A 138 5.70 -16.59 -5.66
CA ALA A 138 5.02 -15.30 -5.67
C ALA A 138 5.84 -14.25 -6.44
N ILE A 139 5.20 -13.13 -6.79
CA ILE A 139 5.88 -11.95 -7.34
C ILE A 139 5.70 -10.78 -6.37
N VAL A 140 6.81 -10.15 -6.01
CA VAL A 140 6.87 -9.11 -4.97
C VAL A 140 7.22 -7.76 -5.61
N GLY A 141 6.50 -6.72 -5.24
CA GLY A 141 6.78 -5.35 -5.68
C GLY A 141 8.10 -4.83 -5.14
N ALA A 142 9.09 -4.68 -6.02
CA ALA A 142 10.46 -4.33 -5.65
C ALA A 142 10.77 -2.84 -5.79
N HIS A 143 9.96 -2.07 -6.50
CA HIS A 143 10.17 -0.62 -6.58
C HIS A 143 9.37 0.11 -5.48
N PRO A 144 10.01 0.93 -4.61
CA PRO A 144 9.30 1.58 -3.49
C PRO A 144 8.12 2.46 -3.90
N ARG A 145 8.17 3.09 -5.08
CA ARG A 145 7.08 3.90 -5.64
C ARG A 145 5.77 3.12 -5.81
N LEU A 146 5.85 1.79 -5.97
CA LEU A 146 4.67 0.95 -6.18
C LEU A 146 3.76 0.98 -4.95
N GLY A 147 4.32 1.05 -3.73
CA GLY A 147 3.51 1.15 -2.51
C GLY A 147 2.63 2.40 -2.52
N GLU A 148 3.21 3.57 -2.78
CA GLU A 148 2.47 4.84 -2.85
C GLU A 148 1.48 4.87 -4.02
N GLN A 149 1.89 4.40 -5.20
CA GLN A 149 1.03 4.35 -6.40
C GLN A 149 -0.18 3.43 -6.22
N LEU A 150 0.02 2.23 -5.67
CA LEU A 150 -1.07 1.29 -5.40
C LEU A 150 -2.00 1.83 -4.32
N SER A 151 -1.45 2.39 -3.24
CA SER A 151 -2.24 3.03 -2.18
C SER A 151 -3.10 4.16 -2.73
N LYS A 152 -2.55 5.02 -3.61
CA LYS A 152 -3.33 6.06 -4.26
C LYS A 152 -4.52 5.47 -5.04
N ILE A 153 -4.28 4.44 -5.84
CA ILE A 153 -5.33 3.80 -6.66
C ILE A 153 -6.43 3.17 -5.80
N VAL A 154 -6.08 2.47 -4.71
CA VAL A 154 -7.08 1.85 -3.84
C VAL A 154 -7.89 2.88 -3.06
N LEU A 155 -7.28 4.01 -2.66
CA LEU A 155 -7.98 5.13 -2.04
C LEU A 155 -8.94 5.80 -3.03
N GLU A 156 -8.46 6.15 -4.24
CA GLU A 156 -9.27 6.81 -5.29
C GLU A 156 -10.47 5.95 -5.73
N ARG A 157 -10.36 4.63 -5.60
CA ARG A 157 -11.43 3.68 -5.94
C ARG A 157 -12.28 3.26 -4.74
N GLY A 158 -12.02 3.80 -3.54
CA GLY A 158 -12.77 3.46 -2.33
C GLY A 158 -12.68 1.99 -1.93
N LEU A 159 -11.55 1.32 -2.23
CA LEU A 159 -11.35 -0.10 -1.94
C LEU A 159 -10.86 -0.36 -0.50
N VAL A 160 -10.58 0.69 0.27
CA VAL A 160 -10.24 0.60 1.68
C VAL A 160 -11.38 1.19 2.49
N GLU A 161 -12.02 0.35 3.32
CA GLU A 161 -13.16 0.75 4.14
C GLU A 161 -12.83 1.99 4.99
N GLY A 162 -13.74 2.97 5.02
CA GLY A 162 -13.59 4.20 5.80
C GLY A 162 -12.57 5.22 5.25
N LEU A 163 -11.90 4.94 4.13
CA LEU A 163 -10.95 5.85 3.48
C LEU A 163 -11.45 6.25 2.08
N SER A 164 -12.52 7.04 2.03
CA SER A 164 -13.12 7.55 0.79
C SER A 164 -13.35 9.05 0.89
N GLY A 165 -13.13 9.79 -0.19
CA GLY A 165 -13.30 11.24 -0.23
C GLY A 165 -12.41 11.90 -1.29
N ASP A 166 -12.24 13.21 -1.20
CA ASP A 166 -11.29 13.97 -2.02
C ASP A 166 -9.85 13.71 -1.54
N ILE A 167 -9.00 13.17 -2.41
CA ILE A 167 -7.65 12.72 -2.05
C ILE A 167 -6.62 13.73 -2.54
N GLN A 168 -5.92 14.33 -1.59
CA GLN A 168 -4.76 15.19 -1.83
C GLN A 168 -3.48 14.40 -1.54
N GLY A 169 -2.53 14.40 -2.47
CA GLY A 169 -1.22 13.77 -2.28
C GLY A 169 -0.22 14.69 -1.58
N GLN A 170 0.69 14.11 -0.81
CA GLN A 170 1.88 14.73 -0.19
C GLN A 170 1.66 16.11 0.45
N LYS A 171 1.32 16.14 1.74
CA LYS A 171 1.15 17.39 2.52
C LYS A 171 2.08 17.41 3.72
N THR A 172 2.77 18.52 3.96
CA THR A 172 3.56 18.70 5.19
C THR A 172 2.62 19.05 6.34
N LEU A 173 2.56 18.20 7.35
CA LEU A 173 1.71 18.34 8.54
C LEU A 173 2.49 17.93 9.79
N GLY A 174 2.67 18.88 10.72
CA GLY A 174 3.54 18.68 11.87
C GLY A 174 5.01 18.60 11.44
N ASP A 175 5.71 17.57 11.91
CA ASP A 175 7.15 17.39 11.67
C ASP A 175 7.44 16.49 10.45
N SER A 176 6.40 16.02 9.77
CA SER A 176 6.53 15.09 8.64
C SER A 176 5.68 15.52 7.44
N ARG A 177 6.03 14.95 6.28
CA ARG A 177 5.18 14.96 5.10
C ARG A 177 4.41 13.65 5.06
N VAL A 178 3.09 13.73 5.22
CA VAL A 178 2.18 12.59 5.08
C VAL A 178 1.93 12.30 3.61
N ASP A 179 1.62 11.05 3.27
CA ASP A 179 1.51 10.61 1.88
C ASP A 179 0.18 11.06 1.25
N PHE A 180 -0.93 10.99 2.00
CA PHE A 180 -2.24 11.44 1.53
C PHE A 180 -3.03 12.15 2.64
N VAL A 181 -3.92 13.03 2.22
CA VAL A 181 -4.97 13.63 3.06
C VAL A 181 -6.30 13.47 2.34
N ILE A 182 -7.32 12.98 3.05
CA ILE A 182 -8.68 12.77 2.53
C ILE A 182 -9.62 13.79 3.18
N ASP A 183 -10.36 14.52 2.36
CA ASP A 183 -11.32 15.56 2.79
C ASP A 183 -10.73 16.59 3.76
N GLU A 184 -9.41 16.83 3.67
CA GLU A 184 -8.62 17.70 4.57
C GLU A 184 -8.54 17.28 6.04
N VAL A 185 -9.32 16.28 6.46
CA VAL A 185 -9.50 15.86 7.87
C VAL A 185 -8.93 14.49 8.21
N ASN A 186 -8.66 13.63 7.22
CA ASN A 186 -8.08 12.30 7.43
C ASN A 186 -6.67 12.23 6.84
N VAL A 187 -5.67 11.95 7.67
CA VAL A 187 -4.28 11.79 7.21
C VAL A 187 -3.93 10.31 7.03
N VAL A 188 -3.29 9.98 5.91
CA VAL A 188 -2.86 8.61 5.60
C VAL A 188 -1.36 8.56 5.34
N GLU A 189 -0.68 7.70 6.08
CA GLU A 189 0.74 7.36 5.89
C GLU A 189 0.85 5.94 5.32
N VAL A 190 1.58 5.77 4.22
CA VAL A 190 1.72 4.50 3.51
C VAL A 190 3.03 3.81 3.87
N LYS A 191 2.95 2.49 4.08
CA LYS A 191 4.13 1.62 4.25
C LYS A 191 4.08 0.46 3.25
N ASN A 192 5.12 0.33 2.44
CA ASN A 192 5.25 -0.78 1.49
C ASN A 192 5.83 -2.01 2.20
N VAL A 193 5.09 -3.11 2.20
CA VAL A 193 5.45 -4.38 2.87
C VAL A 193 5.83 -5.41 1.82
N VAL A 194 7.12 -5.77 1.77
CA VAL A 194 7.69 -6.67 0.76
C VAL A 194 8.30 -7.94 1.38
N CYS A 195 8.64 -7.88 2.68
CA CYS A 195 9.16 -9.02 3.43
C CYS A 195 8.02 -9.80 4.07
N ALA A 196 8.29 -11.07 4.37
CA ALA A 196 7.38 -11.95 5.08
C ALA A 196 8.15 -12.80 6.08
N ASP A 197 7.45 -13.30 7.10
CA ASP A 197 7.98 -14.30 8.00
C ASP A 197 7.85 -15.73 7.43
N TYR A 198 8.35 -16.68 8.22
CA TYR A 198 8.35 -18.10 7.91
C TYR A 198 7.98 -18.90 9.15
N HIS A 199 7.35 -20.06 8.99
CA HIS A 199 7.34 -21.05 10.05
C HIS A 199 8.76 -21.59 10.26
N ALA A 200 9.17 -21.80 11.51
CA ALA A 200 10.54 -22.24 11.84
C ALA A 200 10.97 -23.54 11.11
N SER A 201 10.04 -24.48 10.88
CA SER A 201 10.36 -25.75 10.20
C SER A 201 10.54 -25.65 8.69
N THR A 202 10.07 -24.56 8.07
CA THR A 202 10.13 -24.36 6.60
C THR A 202 10.94 -23.13 6.22
N ALA A 203 11.53 -22.44 7.19
CA ALA A 203 12.28 -21.21 6.95
C ALA A 203 13.51 -21.49 6.08
N PRO A 204 13.83 -20.62 5.10
CA PRO A 204 15.05 -20.75 4.33
C PRO A 204 16.29 -20.61 5.21
N ALA A 205 17.38 -21.27 4.82
CA ALA A 205 18.67 -20.99 5.42
C ALA A 205 19.08 -19.53 5.16
N LYS A 206 19.49 -18.83 6.22
CA LYS A 206 19.94 -17.44 6.12
C LYS A 206 21.22 -17.38 5.28
N ARG A 207 21.21 -16.56 4.22
CA ARG A 207 22.36 -16.44 3.28
C ARG A 207 23.41 -15.43 3.76
N ASN A 208 22.94 -14.33 4.36
CA ASN A 208 23.75 -13.23 4.88
C ASN A 208 22.87 -12.32 5.76
N GLU A 209 23.43 -11.23 6.29
CA GLU A 209 22.70 -10.29 7.16
C GLU A 209 21.51 -9.59 6.50
N ASN A 210 21.48 -9.49 5.16
CA ASN A 210 20.41 -8.87 4.39
C ASN A 210 19.37 -9.91 3.89
N HIS A 211 19.55 -11.21 4.16
CA HIS A 211 18.50 -12.19 3.90
C HIS A 211 17.45 -12.13 5.01
N CYS A 212 16.22 -11.71 4.66
CA CYS A 212 15.09 -11.70 5.57
C CYS A 212 14.66 -13.13 5.92
N VAL A 213 15.04 -13.57 7.11
CA VAL A 213 14.57 -14.82 7.71
C VAL A 213 14.12 -14.51 9.13
N VAL A 214 12.82 -14.27 9.28
CA VAL A 214 12.14 -14.06 10.56
C VAL A 214 11.20 -15.23 10.75
N THR A 215 11.29 -15.90 11.90
CA THR A 215 10.61 -17.18 12.12
C THR A 215 9.56 -17.08 13.21
N SER A 216 8.37 -17.60 12.93
CA SER A 216 7.34 -17.87 13.93
C SER A 216 7.57 -19.24 14.56
N SER A 217 7.35 -19.32 15.88
CA SER A 217 7.33 -20.56 16.67
C SER A 217 5.91 -21.11 16.88
N ALA A 218 4.89 -20.48 16.28
CA ALA A 218 3.53 -20.98 16.33
C ALA A 218 3.46 -22.41 15.75
N PRO A 219 2.57 -23.29 16.25
CA PRO A 219 2.34 -24.59 15.63
C PRO A 219 2.05 -24.46 14.13
N ILE A 220 2.59 -25.35 13.30
CA ILE A 220 2.43 -25.28 11.83
C ILE A 220 0.96 -25.28 11.38
N SER A 221 0.07 -25.92 12.16
CA SER A 221 -1.38 -25.93 11.91
C SER A 221 -2.01 -24.54 12.03
N ASP A 222 -1.41 -23.67 12.84
CA ASP A 222 -1.93 -22.36 13.22
C ASP A 222 -1.14 -21.24 12.52
N TYR A 223 -0.07 -21.60 11.81
CA TYR A 223 0.79 -20.66 11.13
C TYR A 223 0.13 -20.10 9.88
N ALA A 224 -0.24 -18.82 9.96
CA ALA A 224 -0.55 -17.99 8.80
C ALA A 224 0.68 -17.15 8.46
N ARG A 225 1.13 -17.21 7.21
CA ARG A 225 2.28 -16.43 6.76
C ARG A 225 1.98 -14.94 6.79
N ALA A 226 2.79 -14.18 7.52
CA ALA A 226 2.58 -12.75 7.71
C ALA A 226 3.55 -11.92 6.87
N GLY A 227 3.05 -10.87 6.22
CA GLY A 227 3.90 -9.78 5.77
C GLY A 227 4.48 -9.03 6.97
N ILE A 228 5.74 -8.60 6.90
CA ILE A 228 6.41 -7.97 8.05
C ILE A 228 7.02 -6.61 7.72
N PHE A 229 6.85 -5.65 8.65
CA PHE A 229 7.42 -4.31 8.54
C PHE A 229 7.78 -3.72 9.92
N PRO A 230 8.85 -2.90 10.03
CA PRO A 230 9.91 -2.72 9.05
C PRO A 230 10.84 -3.93 9.07
N TRP A 231 11.51 -4.18 7.95
CA TRP A 231 12.63 -5.11 7.92
C TRP A 231 13.83 -4.42 7.28
N GLY A 232 15.03 -4.71 7.80
CA GLY A 232 16.29 -4.20 7.29
C GLY A 232 17.40 -4.22 8.32
N LYS A 233 18.55 -3.62 7.97
CA LYS A 233 19.69 -3.50 8.88
C LYS A 233 19.33 -2.68 10.10
N VAL A 234 19.56 -3.23 11.29
CA VAL A 234 19.49 -2.50 12.56
C VAL A 234 20.77 -1.70 12.72
N GLY A 235 20.68 -0.39 12.48
CA GLY A 235 21.84 0.50 12.52
C GLY A 235 21.50 1.96 12.78
N GLN A 236 20.22 2.31 12.74
CA GLN A 236 19.73 3.63 13.15
C GLN A 236 19.48 3.63 14.66
N GLU A 237 19.29 4.82 15.22
CA GLU A 237 19.04 5.00 16.64
C GLU A 237 17.82 5.89 16.84
N PHE A 238 16.98 5.52 17.81
CA PHE A 238 15.83 6.30 18.24
C PHE A 238 15.75 6.25 19.77
N GLU A 239 15.86 7.40 20.42
CA GLU A 239 15.83 7.53 21.89
C GLU A 239 16.79 6.56 22.61
N GLY A 240 18.02 6.43 22.09
CA GLY A 240 19.07 5.56 22.63
C GLY A 240 18.92 4.07 22.34
N LYS A 241 17.87 3.66 21.60
CA LYS A 241 17.66 2.27 21.17
C LYS A 241 17.99 2.07 19.70
N LYS A 242 18.58 0.93 19.35
CA LYS A 242 18.83 0.57 17.96
C LYS A 242 17.55 0.15 17.25
N VAL A 243 17.35 0.67 16.04
CA VAL A 243 16.13 0.48 15.25
C VAL A 243 16.48 0.25 13.77
N VAL A 244 15.52 -0.29 13.03
CA VAL A 244 15.62 -0.43 11.57
C VAL A 244 15.37 0.91 10.90
N SER A 245 14.32 1.63 11.34
CA SER A 245 13.93 2.89 10.73
C SER A 245 13.45 3.92 11.75
N GLU A 246 14.33 4.86 12.08
CA GLU A 246 13.99 6.04 12.89
C GLU A 246 12.86 6.84 12.23
N ARG A 247 12.92 6.99 10.90
CA ARG A 247 11.91 7.68 10.10
C ARG A 247 10.52 7.03 10.25
N ALA A 248 10.44 5.70 10.16
CA ALA A 248 9.15 5.02 10.31
C ALA A 248 8.52 5.30 11.68
N ILE A 249 9.32 5.26 12.75
CA ILE A 249 8.85 5.56 14.11
C ILE A 249 8.39 7.02 14.24
N LYS A 250 9.16 7.98 13.74
CA LYS A 250 8.79 9.40 13.75
C LYS A 250 7.47 9.67 13.03
N HIS A 251 7.21 8.97 11.91
CA HIS A 251 5.97 9.12 11.17
C HIS A 251 4.77 8.60 11.99
N ILE A 252 4.90 7.46 12.66
CA ILE A 252 3.85 6.93 13.56
C ILE A 252 3.53 7.93 14.68
N ARG A 253 4.55 8.48 15.36
CA ARG A 253 4.34 9.50 16.40
C ARG A 253 3.73 10.80 15.87
N ASN A 254 4.07 11.18 14.65
CA ASN A 254 3.48 12.35 14.00
C ASN A 254 1.98 12.15 13.78
N LEU A 255 1.53 10.96 13.36
CA LEU A 255 0.10 10.66 13.20
C LEU A 255 -0.66 10.81 14.53
N SER A 256 -0.15 10.21 15.61
CA SER A 256 -0.73 10.41 16.95
C SER A 256 -0.79 11.88 17.33
N SER A 257 0.29 12.62 17.11
CA SER A 257 0.37 14.05 17.45
C SER A 257 -0.59 14.90 16.62
N LEU A 258 -0.81 14.55 15.35
CA LEU A 258 -1.77 15.22 14.49
C LEU A 258 -3.20 14.96 14.96
N LEU A 259 -3.53 13.71 15.32
CA LEU A 259 -4.85 13.32 15.80
C LEU A 259 -5.22 13.97 17.14
N GLN A 260 -4.23 14.20 18.02
CA GLN A 260 -4.44 14.84 19.33
C GLN A 260 -4.43 16.37 19.27
N SER A 261 -4.04 16.96 18.14
CA SER A 261 -3.94 18.41 17.98
C SER A 261 -5.25 19.00 17.48
N THR A 262 -5.78 20.01 18.17
CA THR A 262 -6.96 20.75 17.71
C THR A 262 -6.64 21.84 16.67
N LYS A 263 -5.36 22.05 16.34
CA LYS A 263 -4.90 23.17 15.49
C LYS A 263 -4.95 22.90 14.00
N ASN A 264 -4.97 21.64 13.60
CA ASN A 264 -4.80 21.21 12.20
C ASN A 264 -6.10 20.72 11.54
N GLY A 265 -7.20 20.62 12.31
CA GLY A 265 -8.48 20.11 11.80
C GLY A 265 -8.48 18.62 11.45
N ILE A 266 -7.45 17.87 11.87
CA ILE A 266 -7.37 16.43 11.61
C ILE A 266 -8.29 15.69 12.59
N GLU A 267 -9.21 14.92 12.04
CA GLU A 267 -10.21 14.13 12.78
C GLU A 267 -9.82 12.66 12.87
N THR A 268 -9.12 12.14 11.86
CA THR A 268 -8.67 10.74 11.80
C THR A 268 -7.26 10.63 11.22
N ALA A 269 -6.55 9.59 11.62
CA ALA A 269 -5.20 9.30 11.14
C ALA A 269 -5.05 7.80 10.90
N THR A 270 -4.46 7.43 9.77
CA THR A 270 -4.32 6.03 9.34
C THR A 270 -2.89 5.69 8.92
N VAL A 271 -2.39 4.57 9.40
CA VAL A 271 -1.26 3.87 8.78
C VAL A 271 -1.83 2.82 7.82
N LEU A 272 -1.54 2.98 6.53
CA LEU A 272 -1.97 2.07 5.48
C LEU A 272 -0.79 1.24 4.97
N PHE A 273 -0.77 -0.03 5.33
CA PHE A 273 0.19 -1.00 4.79
C PHE A 273 -0.27 -1.50 3.41
N CYS A 274 0.63 -1.38 2.43
CA CYS A 274 0.49 -2.03 1.12
C CYS A 274 1.28 -3.35 1.18
N LEU A 275 0.60 -4.47 1.38
CA LEU A 275 1.17 -5.82 1.32
C LEU A 275 1.40 -6.20 -0.15
N ASN A 276 2.61 -5.90 -0.63
CA ASN A 276 2.97 -5.88 -2.04
C ASN A 276 3.45 -7.25 -2.54
N ARG A 277 2.66 -8.29 -2.20
CA ARG A 277 2.90 -9.71 -2.48
C ARG A 277 1.63 -10.54 -2.19
N GLY A 278 1.36 -11.56 -3.01
CA GLY A 278 0.14 -12.38 -2.93
C GLY A 278 0.19 -13.58 -1.98
N ASP A 279 1.35 -13.91 -1.41
CA ASP A 279 1.62 -15.17 -0.68
C ASP A 279 1.59 -15.04 0.86
N CYS A 280 1.09 -13.93 1.38
CA CYS A 280 0.81 -13.74 2.81
C CYS A 280 -0.70 -13.80 3.08
N LYS A 281 -1.08 -14.15 4.31
CA LYS A 281 -2.48 -14.18 4.79
C LYS A 281 -2.77 -13.10 5.81
N THR A 282 -1.76 -12.66 6.56
CA THR A 282 -1.83 -11.57 7.53
C THR A 282 -0.68 -10.60 7.33
N MET A 283 -0.63 -9.53 8.13
CA MET A 283 0.51 -8.63 8.24
C MET A 283 0.78 -8.30 9.71
N ARG A 284 2.04 -8.09 10.09
CA ARG A 284 2.41 -7.71 11.46
C ARG A 284 3.63 -6.81 11.50
N ALA A 285 3.79 -6.11 12.63
CA ALA A 285 5.05 -5.46 12.93
C ALA A 285 6.17 -6.51 13.13
N CYS A 286 7.35 -6.24 12.60
CA CYS A 286 8.53 -7.10 12.75
C CYS A 286 9.22 -6.85 14.10
N HIS A 287 8.56 -7.19 15.21
CA HIS A 287 9.05 -6.96 16.57
C HIS A 287 10.40 -7.61 16.87
N GLU A 288 10.74 -8.71 16.18
CA GLU A 288 12.03 -9.40 16.31
C GLU A 288 13.20 -8.54 15.80
N GLN A 289 12.94 -7.67 14.82
CA GLN A 289 13.95 -6.81 14.20
C GLN A 289 13.87 -5.37 14.71
N ASP A 290 12.66 -4.86 14.97
CA ASP A 290 12.42 -3.51 15.46
C ASP A 290 11.31 -3.50 16.55
N PRO A 291 11.64 -3.87 17.80
CA PRO A 291 10.68 -3.88 18.89
C PRO A 291 10.19 -2.47 19.26
N VAL A 292 10.99 -1.42 18.95
CA VAL A 292 10.60 -0.03 19.19
C VAL A 292 9.49 0.37 18.23
N PHE A 293 9.63 0.09 16.93
CA PHE A 293 8.56 0.35 15.97
C PHE A 293 7.28 -0.42 16.31
N ALA A 294 7.39 -1.70 16.68
CA ALA A 294 6.22 -2.50 17.08
C ALA A 294 5.49 -1.86 18.28
N SER A 295 6.24 -1.42 19.29
CA SER A 295 5.68 -0.76 20.46
C SER A 295 4.99 0.57 20.12
N GLU A 296 5.62 1.39 19.28
CA GLU A 296 5.08 2.69 18.88
C GLU A 296 3.84 2.56 17.97
N LEU A 297 3.79 1.54 17.11
CA LEU A 297 2.60 1.25 16.31
C LEU A 297 1.41 0.87 17.18
N GLU A 298 1.62 0.03 18.20
CA GLU A 298 0.55 -0.36 19.13
C GLU A 298 0.13 0.81 20.03
N LYS A 299 1.07 1.65 20.45
CA LYS A 299 0.76 2.89 21.17
C LYS A 299 -0.12 3.81 20.32
N ALA A 300 0.25 4.06 19.07
CA ALA A 300 -0.52 4.89 18.15
C ALA A 300 -1.94 4.33 17.94
N ARG A 301 -2.07 3.00 17.82
CA ARG A 301 -3.38 2.33 17.75
C ARG A 301 -4.24 2.60 18.98
N LYS A 302 -3.66 2.54 20.19
CA LYS A 302 -4.36 2.88 21.45
C LYS A 302 -4.75 4.37 21.53
N GLU A 303 -4.01 5.23 20.86
CA GLU A 303 -4.28 6.68 20.76
C GLU A 303 -5.30 7.02 19.65
N GLY A 304 -5.82 6.02 18.93
CA GLY A 304 -6.88 6.19 17.93
C GLY A 304 -6.39 6.20 16.48
N VAL A 305 -5.10 6.01 16.21
CA VAL A 305 -4.59 5.86 14.84
C VAL A 305 -5.08 4.53 14.28
N GLU A 306 -5.78 4.59 13.15
CA GLU A 306 -6.23 3.39 12.44
C GLU A 306 -5.03 2.68 11.80
N VAL A 307 -5.01 1.36 11.87
CA VAL A 307 -3.95 0.54 11.26
C VAL A 307 -4.60 -0.43 10.30
N LYS A 308 -4.45 -0.17 9.00
CA LYS A 308 -5.09 -0.92 7.92
C LYS A 308 -4.05 -1.54 7.00
N CYS A 309 -4.40 -2.65 6.35
CA CYS A 309 -3.58 -3.27 5.34
C CYS A 309 -4.46 -3.73 4.18
N PHE A 310 -3.95 -3.57 2.96
CA PHE A 310 -4.49 -4.22 1.78
C PHE A 310 -3.41 -5.03 1.09
N GLN A 311 -3.82 -6.09 0.41
CA GLN A 311 -2.94 -6.97 -0.33
C GLN A 311 -3.14 -6.83 -1.83
N VAL A 312 -2.03 -6.97 -2.54
CA VAL A 312 -2.01 -7.07 -3.99
C VAL A 312 -1.26 -8.31 -4.45
N GLU A 313 -1.59 -8.77 -5.65
CA GLU A 313 -0.88 -9.83 -6.35
C GLU A 313 -0.42 -9.33 -7.72
N TRP A 314 0.77 -9.77 -8.14
CA TRP A 314 1.37 -9.42 -9.42
C TRP A 314 1.46 -10.62 -10.34
N THR A 315 1.18 -10.41 -11.62
CA THR A 315 1.43 -11.40 -12.67
C THR A 315 2.81 -11.21 -13.31
N PRO A 316 3.36 -12.23 -14.00
CA PRO A 316 4.60 -12.11 -14.78
C PRO A 316 4.57 -11.00 -15.84
N GLU A 317 3.40 -10.65 -16.35
CA GLU A 317 3.17 -9.62 -17.36
C GLU A 317 3.16 -8.21 -16.75
N GLY A 318 3.25 -8.07 -15.42
CA GLY A 318 3.26 -6.78 -14.74
C GLY A 318 1.88 -6.23 -14.42
N VAL A 319 0.85 -7.08 -14.40
CA VAL A 319 -0.50 -6.71 -13.97
C VAL A 319 -0.62 -6.89 -12.46
N CYS A 320 -1.02 -5.84 -11.76
CA CYS A 320 -1.31 -5.81 -10.33
C CYS A 320 -2.80 -5.92 -10.08
N ARG A 321 -3.21 -6.82 -9.19
CA ARG A 321 -4.61 -7.01 -8.79
C ARG A 321 -4.77 -6.76 -7.30
N TYR A 322 -5.90 -6.16 -6.95
CA TYR A 322 -6.34 -6.05 -5.57
C TYR A 322 -6.84 -7.41 -5.10
N VAL A 323 -6.28 -7.92 -4.00
CA VAL A 323 -6.72 -9.16 -3.38
C VAL A 323 -7.80 -8.88 -2.34
N GLY A 324 -7.57 -7.91 -1.46
CA GLY A 324 -8.47 -7.61 -0.36
C GLY A 324 -7.82 -6.85 0.78
N ALA A 325 -8.63 -6.48 1.78
CA ALA A 325 -8.13 -6.08 3.08
C ALA A 325 -7.49 -7.28 3.78
N VAL A 326 -6.42 -7.01 4.53
CA VAL A 326 -5.68 -8.02 5.29
C VAL A 326 -5.62 -7.60 6.74
N GLU A 327 -5.77 -8.57 7.64
CA GLU A 327 -5.66 -8.34 9.08
C GLU A 327 -4.24 -7.90 9.43
N VAL A 328 -4.15 -6.88 10.29
CA VAL A 328 -2.90 -6.45 10.90
C VAL A 328 -2.84 -6.97 12.33
N ASP A 329 -2.05 -8.00 12.54
CA ASP A 329 -1.92 -8.68 13.83
C ASP A 329 -1.53 -7.68 14.92
N ARG A 330 -2.11 -7.91 16.11
CA ARG A 330 -1.78 -7.13 17.30
C ARG A 330 -0.56 -7.73 17.96
N PHE A 331 0.30 -6.87 18.47
CA PHE A 331 1.40 -7.28 19.32
C PHE A 331 1.05 -6.83 20.74
N GLU A 332 0.77 -7.79 21.62
CA GLU A 332 0.62 -7.48 23.03
C GLU A 332 2.00 -7.15 23.60
N ILE A 333 2.11 -5.96 24.20
CA ILE A 333 3.30 -5.48 24.91
C ILE A 333 3.17 -5.87 26.38
#